data_AF-K2EEK4-F1
#
_entry.id   AF-K2EEK4-F1
#
_cell.length_a   1.000
_cell.length_b   1.000
_cell.length_c   1.000
_cell.angle_alpha   90.00
_cell.angle_beta   90.00
_cell.angle_gamma   90.00
#
_symmetry.space_group_name_H-M   'P 1'
#
loop_
_entity.id
_entity.type
_entity.pdbx_description
1 polymer ?
#
loop_
_entity_poly.entity_id
_entity_poly.type
_entity_poly.pdbx_seq_one_letter_code
_entity_poly.pdbx_strand_id
1 'polypeptide(L)' 'MGMPVRIDDTLYNQARAQAQAERRTIAGQIEFWAIVGRTALDNPDLPIDFVRDLIVARAEEPSLSSEFIPEGRRN' A
#
# COMPACT_ATOMS: atom_id res chain seq x y z
N MET A 1 -7.51 -2.53 -19.56
CA MET A 1 -8.32 -1.41 -20.09
C MET A 1 -8.40 -0.35 -19.01
N GLY A 2 -7.92 0.86 -19.28
CA GLY A 2 -8.00 1.98 -18.33
C GLY A 2 -9.13 2.92 -18.71
N MET A 3 -9.82 3.49 -17.73
CA MET A 3 -10.76 4.59 -17.93
C MET A 3 -10.08 5.91 -17.55
N PRO A 4 -10.15 6.96 -18.39
CA PRO A 4 -9.59 8.26 -18.06
C PRO A 4 -10.37 8.89 -16.89
N VAL A 5 -9.65 9.34 -15.86
CA VAL A 5 -10.20 10.06 -14.71
C VAL A 5 -9.54 11.42 -14.63
N ARG A 6 -10.34 12.48 -14.41
CA ARG A 6 -9.79 13.81 -14.14
C ARG A 6 -9.28 13.86 -12.70
N ILE A 7 -8.05 14.32 -12.54
CA ILE A 7 -7.39 14.51 -11.25
C ILE A 7 -6.86 15.95 -11.19
N ASP A 8 -6.80 16.49 -9.97
CA ASP A 8 -6.23 17.80 -9.73
C ASP A 8 -4.72 17.80 -10.00
N ASP A 9 -4.20 18.91 -10.55
CA ASP A 9 -2.76 19.05 -10.87
C ASP A 9 -1.89 18.91 -9.62
N THR A 10 -2.37 19.34 -8.46
CA THR A 10 -1.66 19.19 -7.18
C THR A 10 -1.50 17.72 -6.83
N LEU A 11 -2.59 16.95 -6.93
CA LEU A 11 -2.58 15.51 -6.65
C LEU A 11 -1.67 14.77 -7.63
N TYR A 12 -1.73 15.14 -8.92
CA TYR A 12 -0.84 14.56 -9.94
C TYR A 12 0.63 14.80 -9.62
N ASN A 13 1.01 16.03 -9.25
CA ASN A 13 2.39 16.37 -8.93
C ASN A 13 2.89 15.67 -7.67
N GLN A 14 2.04 15.54 -6.64
CA GLN A 14 2.36 14.76 -5.44
C GLN A 14 2.57 13.29 -5.78
N ALA A 15 1.65 12.69 -6.55
CA ALA A 15 1.78 11.30 -6.99
C ALA A 15 3.05 11.09 -7.82
N ARG A 16 3.40 12.04 -8.69
CA ARG A 16 4.63 11.97 -9.51
C ARG A 16 5.88 11.95 -8.65
N ALA A 17 5.98 12.85 -7.66
CA ALA A 17 7.14 12.91 -6.77
C ALA A 17 7.29 11.62 -5.96
N GLN A 18 6.19 11.11 -5.40
CA GLN A 18 6.23 9.91 -4.57
C GLN A 18 6.42 8.62 -5.39
N ALA A 19 5.81 8.53 -6.57
CA ALA A 19 6.03 7.42 -7.50
C ALA A 19 7.52 7.29 -7.87
N GLN A 20 8.21 8.41 -8.09
CA GLN A 20 9.64 8.41 -8.38
C GLN A 20 10.46 7.91 -7.18
N ALA A 21 10.13 8.33 -5.96
CA ALA A 21 10.81 7.90 -4.74
C ALA A 21 10.59 6.41 -4.45
N GLU A 22 9.38 5.91 -4.66
CA GLU A 22 8.99 4.54 -4.35
C GLU A 22 9.07 3.59 -5.54
N ARG A 23 9.67 4.03 -6.65
CA ARG A 23 9.89 3.22 -7.87
C ARG A 23 8.59 2.63 -8.44
N ARG A 24 7.49 3.38 -8.37
CA ARG A 24 6.19 3.06 -8.98
C ARG A 24 5.93 3.92 -10.21
N THR A 25 4.92 3.54 -11.00
CA THR A 25 4.33 4.45 -11.99
C THR A 25 3.46 5.49 -11.30
N ILE A 26 3.22 6.64 -11.93
CA ILE A 26 2.35 7.69 -11.36
C ILE A 26 0.94 7.13 -11.12
N ALA A 27 0.39 6.41 -12.10
CA ALA A 27 -0.90 5.74 -11.96
C ALA A 27 -0.89 4.71 -10.83
N GLY A 28 0.17 3.89 -10.73
CA GLY A 28 0.31 2.91 -9.66
C GLY A 28 0.41 3.54 -8.27
N GLN A 29 1.00 4.73 -8.14
CA GLN A 29 1.02 5.46 -6.87
C GLN A 29 -0.37 5.97 -6.48
N ILE A 30 -1.16 6.46 -7.45
CA ILE A 30 -2.54 6.89 -7.21
C ILE A 30 -3.42 5.67 -6.84
N GLU A 31 -3.27 4.56 -7.55
CA GLU A 31 -3.96 3.30 -7.23
C GLU A 31 -3.60 2.82 -5.83
N PHE A 32 -2.33 2.88 -5.44
CA PHE A 32 -1.89 2.52 -4.10
C PHE A 32 -2.55 3.37 -3.02
N TRP A 33 -2.58 4.70 -3.17
CA TRP A 33 -3.28 5.58 -2.24
C TRP A 33 -4.79 5.30 -2.20
N ALA A 34 -5.41 5.00 -3.33
CA ALA A 34 -6.83 4.66 -3.39
C ALA A 34 -7.14 3.35 -2.64
N ILE A 35 -6.28 2.33 -2.77
CA ILE A 35 -6.40 1.07 -2.03
C ILE A 35 -6.23 1.32 -0.53
N VAL A 36 -5.16 2.00 -0.12
CA VAL A 36 -4.90 2.32 1.30
C VAL A 36 -6.07 3.11 1.89
N GLY A 37 -6.52 4.17 1.22
CA GLY A 37 -7.62 5.00 1.68
C GLY A 37 -8.93 4.22 1.81
N ARG A 38 -9.26 3.37 0.83
CA ARG A 38 -10.44 2.51 0.91
C ARG A 38 -10.35 1.55 2.09
N THR A 39 -9.23 0.85 2.24
CA THR A 39 -9.06 -0.14 3.32
C THR A 39 -9.07 0.53 4.69
N ALA A 40 -8.51 1.73 4.84
CA ALA A 40 -8.57 2.50 6.08
C ALA A 40 -10.00 2.98 6.41
N LEU A 41 -10.80 3.36 5.40
CA LEU A 41 -12.22 3.69 5.61
C LEU A 41 -13.05 2.48 6.03
N ASP A 42 -12.76 1.30 5.48
CA ASP A 42 -13.42 0.05 5.84
C ASP A 42 -13.02 -0.46 7.24
N ASN A 43 -11.86 -0.03 7.76
CA ASN A 43 -11.30 -0.45 9.06
C ASN A 43 -10.87 0.77 9.88
N PRO A 44 -11.82 1.61 10.35
CA PRO A 44 -11.54 2.92 10.95
C PRO A 44 -10.83 2.84 12.32
N ASP A 45 -10.83 1.66 12.93
CA ASP A 45 -10.15 1.34 14.19
C ASP A 45 -8.66 1.05 14.00
N LEU A 46 -8.21 0.77 12.77
CA LEU A 46 -6.82 0.48 12.46
C LEU A 46 -6.05 1.76 12.07
N PRO A 47 -4.82 1.96 12.58
CA PRO A 47 -3.95 3.03 12.10
C PRO A 47 -3.68 2.90 10.60
N ILE A 48 -3.73 4.01 9.87
CA ILE A 48 -3.52 4.02 8.42
C ILE A 48 -2.14 3.48 8.01
N ASP A 49 -1.10 3.74 8.82
CA ASP A 49 0.24 3.22 8.58
C ASP A 49 0.27 1.68 8.66
N PHE A 50 -0.48 1.09 9.60
CA PHE A 50 -0.60 -0.36 9.71
C PHE A 50 -1.29 -0.98 8.49
N VAL A 51 -2.38 -0.34 8.03
CA VAL A 51 -3.08 -0.76 6.81
C VAL A 51 -2.16 -0.69 5.59
N ARG A 52 -1.41 0.40 5.43
CA ARG A 52 -0.41 0.57 4.36
C ARG A 52 0.61 -0.56 4.38
N ASP A 53 1.21 -0.82 5.53
CA ASP A 53 2.29 -1.81 5.66
C ASP A 53 1.78 -3.23 5.38
N LEU A 54 0.56 -3.56 5.81
CA LEU A 54 -0.09 -4.83 5.47
C LEU A 54 -0.33 -4.99 3.97
N ILE A 55 -0.74 -3.93 3.27
CA ILE A 55 -0.94 -3.97 1.82
C ILE A 55 0.38 -4.22 1.10
N VAL A 56 1.46 -3.57 1.55
CA VAL A 56 2.81 -3.78 1.01
C VAL A 56 3.27 -5.22 1.27
N ALA A 57 3.16 -5.70 2.51
CA ALA A 57 3.55 -7.05 2.89
C ALA A 57 2.78 -8.12 2.09
N ARG A 58 1.49 -7.88 1.81
CA ARG A 58 0.67 -8.81 1.00
C ARG A 58 1.08 -8.84 -0.48
N ALA A 59 1.71 -7.78 -0.98
CA ALA A 59 2.22 -7.72 -2.36
C ALA A 59 3.62 -8.37 -2.49
N GLU A 60 4.30 -8.65 -1.38
CA GLU A 60 5.57 -9.38 -1.39
C GLU A 60 5.35 -10.83 -1.84
N GLU A 61 6.39 -11.42 -2.45
CA GLU A 61 6.32 -12.79 -2.92
C GLU A 61 6.24 -13.76 -1.74
N PRO A 62 5.23 -14.65 -1.66
CA PRO A 62 5.09 -15.59 -0.55
C PRO A 62 6.31 -16.50 -0.36
N SER A 63 7.09 -16.78 -1.41
CA SER A 63 8.31 -17.60 -1.31
C SER A 63 9.43 -16.92 -0.52
N LEU A 64 9.38 -15.59 -0.35
CA LEU A 64 10.32 -14.83 0.47
C LEU A 64 9.99 -14.91 1.96
N SER A 65 8.81 -15.45 2.33
CA SER A 65 8.43 -15.63 3.72
C SER A 65 9.05 -16.91 4.30
N SER A 66 9.64 -16.80 5.50
CA SER A 66 10.10 -17.97 6.26
C SER A 66 8.95 -18.62 7.01
N GLU A 67 9.01 -19.94 7.20
CA GLU A 67 8.06 -20.64 8.05
C GLU A 67 8.12 -20.09 9.48
N PHE A 68 6.95 -19.79 10.05
CA PHE A 68 6.84 -19.35 11.43
C PHE A 68 7.06 -20.54 12.36
N ILE A 69 8.19 -20.56 13.07
CA ILE A 69 8.49 -21.56 14.10
C ILE A 69 8.25 -20.89 15.46
N PRO A 70 7.18 -21.23 16.19
CA PRO A 70 6.94 -20.66 17.51
C PRO A 70 8.03 -21.14 18.47
N GLU A 71 8.76 -20.19 19.07
CA GLU A 71 9.54 -20.47 20.27
C GLU A 71 8.53 -20.81 21.38
N GLY A 72 8.39 -22.10 21.71
CA GLY A 72 7.46 -22.55 22.75
C GLY A 72 7.60 -21.76 24.05
N ARG A 73 6.57 -21.76 24.90
CA ARG A 73 6.56 -21.06 26.20
C ARG A 73 7.88 -21.30 26.94
N ARG A 74 8.71 -20.25 27.06
CA ARG A 74 9.81 -20.24 28.03
C ARG A 74 9.14 -20.30 29.40
N ASN A 75 9.29 -21.44 30.08
CA ASN A 75 8.86 -21.64 31.46
C ASN A 75 9.56 -20.65 32.40
#